data_AF-A0A7X6V5A4-F1
#
_entry.id   AF-A0A7X6V5A4-F1
#
_cell.length_a   1.000
_cell.length_b   1.000
_cell.length_c   1.000
_cell.angle_alpha   90.00
_cell.angle_beta   90.00
_cell.angle_gamma   90.00
#
_symmetry.space_group_name_H-M   'P 1'
#
loop_
_entity.id
_entity.type
_entity.pdbx_description
1 polymer ?
#
loop_
_entity_poly.entity_id
_entity_poly.type
_entity_poly.pdbx_seq_one_letter_code
_entity_poly.pdbx_strand_id
1 'polypeptide(L)'
;MAFIISAYQAVKIRFLPIPKSNYGLQVVNYKQAELLGCKFTSIWKSQVFLFPIIIVSTLLFSSFIWGLAEIPSAVYPFTMEIWDLNAKNACLLYSATLGEYSQFSEALGIGRFLAGFGSAAVLMSVLGWFGAPTMFFFGCVRGLGQTAPHSVVPNFIGALIGKLYFEKKYGREWRKMIPIVSSGFFVGSGLISMFAVGLVFLAKSVSTMTY
;
A
#
# COMPACT_ATOMS: atom_id res chain seq x y z
N MET A 1 -15.76 -9.10 1.16
CA MET A 1 -16.36 -10.41 1.52
C MET A 1 -17.57 -10.26 2.45
N ALA A 2 -17.50 -9.47 3.53
CA ALA A 2 -18.67 -9.28 4.42
C ALA A 2 -19.95 -8.80 3.68
N PHE A 3 -19.83 -7.89 2.71
CA PHE A 3 -20.98 -7.38 1.94
C PHE A 3 -21.73 -8.42 1.10
N ILE A 4 -21.04 -9.46 0.60
CA ILE A 4 -21.64 -10.46 -0.30
C ILE A 4 -22.31 -11.58 0.51
N ILE A 5 -21.74 -11.92 1.67
CA ILE A 5 -22.26 -12.96 2.57
C ILE A 5 -23.40 -12.43 3.44
N SER A 6 -23.44 -11.12 3.71
CA SER A 6 -24.43 -10.48 4.60
C SER A 6 -25.84 -10.33 4.00
N ALA A 7 -26.12 -10.84 2.79
CA ALA A 7 -27.42 -10.71 2.11
C ALA A 7 -27.98 -9.27 2.05
N TYR A 8 -27.11 -8.25 2.10
CA TYR A 8 -27.53 -6.86 2.13
C TYR A 8 -27.81 -6.39 0.71
N GLN A 9 -29.10 -6.28 0.36
CA GLN A 9 -29.58 -5.82 -0.93
C GLN A 9 -29.77 -4.29 -0.91
N ALA A 10 -29.20 -3.63 -1.92
CA ALA A 10 -29.31 -2.20 -2.21
C ALA A 10 -28.50 -1.24 -1.32
N VAL A 11 -27.60 -0.52 -1.98
CA VAL A 11 -26.94 0.70 -1.49
C VAL A 11 -28.01 1.80 -1.34
N LYS A 12 -28.68 1.87 -0.18
CA LYS A 12 -29.49 3.04 0.17
C LYS A 12 -28.56 4.25 0.35
N ILE A 13 -29.08 5.45 0.08
CA ILE A 13 -28.44 6.79 0.13
C ILE A 13 -27.65 7.10 1.43
N ARG A 14 -27.73 6.25 2.46
CA ARG A 14 -26.90 6.28 3.68
C ARG A 14 -25.96 5.08 3.77
N PHE A 15 -25.23 4.80 2.70
CA PHE A 15 -24.15 3.80 2.75
C PHE A 15 -22.96 4.40 3.49
N LEU A 16 -22.84 4.06 4.77
CA LEU A 16 -21.66 4.41 5.55
C LEU A 16 -20.54 3.42 5.18
N PRO A 17 -19.40 3.88 4.62
CA PRO A 17 -18.28 2.99 4.40
C PRO A 17 -17.84 2.42 5.75
N ILE A 18 -18.09 1.13 5.97
CA ILE A 18 -17.78 0.46 7.23
C ILE A 18 -16.25 0.56 7.46
N PRO A 19 -15.80 1.05 8.63
CA PRO A 19 -14.39 1.25 8.88
C PRO A 19 -13.65 -0.08 8.82
N LYS A 20 -12.77 -0.22 7.82
CA LYS A 20 -11.77 -1.30 7.76
C LYS A 20 -10.63 -1.01 8.75
N SER A 21 -10.97 -0.74 10.01
CA SER A 21 -9.97 -0.43 11.02
C SER A 21 -9.30 -1.72 11.47
N ASN A 22 -8.09 -1.96 10.96
CA ASN A 22 -7.26 -3.07 11.39
C ASN A 22 -6.45 -2.66 12.63
N TYR A 23 -7.06 -2.79 13.81
CA TYR A 23 -6.40 -2.51 15.09
C TYR A 23 -5.27 -3.51 15.41
N GLY A 24 -5.22 -4.68 14.75
CA GLY A 24 -4.20 -5.70 14.99
C GLY A 24 -2.78 -5.22 14.65
N LEU A 25 -2.64 -4.42 13.58
CA LEU A 25 -1.34 -3.84 13.21
C LEU A 25 -0.82 -2.85 14.27
N GLN A 26 -1.72 -2.09 14.89
CA GLN A 26 -1.36 -1.14 15.94
C GLN A 26 -0.86 -1.86 17.20
N VAL A 27 -1.50 -2.96 17.59
CA VAL A 27 -1.07 -3.78 18.73
C VAL A 27 0.33 -4.37 18.51
N VAL A 28 0.65 -4.82 17.30
CA VAL A 28 2.00 -5.31 16.96
C VAL A 28 3.04 -4.19 17.07
N ASN A 29 2.74 -3.00 16.56
CA ASN A 29 3.64 -1.84 16.65
C ASN A 29 3.89 -1.43 18.10
N TYR A 30 2.86 -1.47 18.95
CA TYR A 30 3.00 -1.22 20.38
C TYR A 30 3.90 -2.25 21.07
N LYS A 31 3.77 -3.53 20.71
CA LYS A 31 4.64 -4.58 21.25
C LYS A 31 6.09 -4.40 20.80
N GLN A 32 6.32 -4.02 19.55
CA GLN A 32 7.66 -3.69 19.06
C GLN A 32 8.25 -2.50 19.80
N ALA A 33 7.46 -1.45 20.06
CA ALA A 33 7.92 -0.29 20.81
C ALA A 33 8.27 -0.62 22.27
N GLU A 34 7.52 -1.52 22.90
CA GLU A 34 7.84 -2.05 24.24
C GLU A 34 9.19 -2.78 24.24
N LEU A 35 9.45 -3.62 23.24
CA LEU A 35 10.73 -4.34 23.08
C LEU A 35 11.93 -3.41 22.82
N LEU A 36 11.68 -2.26 22.19
CA LEU A 36 12.67 -1.20 21.96
C LEU A 36 12.86 -0.28 23.17
N GLY A 37 12.15 -0.51 24.28
CA GLY A 37 12.23 0.29 25.50
C GLY A 37 11.50 1.64 25.43
N CYS A 38 10.67 1.87 24.40
CA CYS A 38 9.87 3.07 24.29
C CYS A 38 8.66 3.01 25.23
N LYS A 39 8.47 4.05 26.03
CA LYS A 39 7.27 4.20 26.87
C LYS A 39 6.06 4.50 25.99
N PHE A 40 4.93 3.85 26.25
CA PHE A 40 3.65 4.08 25.56
C PHE A 40 3.27 5.56 25.51
N THR A 41 3.52 6.29 26.60
CA THR A 41 3.25 7.72 26.69
C THR A 41 4.09 8.56 25.73
N SER A 42 5.30 8.12 25.36
CA SER A 42 6.16 8.84 24.41
C SER A 42 5.63 8.76 22.99
N ILE A 43 5.06 7.62 22.59
CA ILE A 43 4.47 7.42 21.26
C ILE A 43 3.28 8.36 21.10
N TRP A 44 2.42 8.41 22.12
CA TRP A 44 1.22 9.24 22.09
C TRP A 44 1.56 10.74 22.12
N LYS A 45 2.56 11.15 22.93
CA LYS A 45 3.08 12.53 22.92
C LYS A 45 3.59 12.95 21.55
N SER A 46 4.32 12.07 20.86
CA SER A 46 4.80 12.34 19.50
C SER A 46 3.65 12.49 18.50
N GLN A 47 2.64 11.62 18.56
CA GLN A 47 1.47 11.70 17.68
C GLN A 47 0.66 12.98 17.89
N VAL A 48 0.37 13.34 19.15
CA VAL A 48 -0.37 14.56 19.49
C VAL A 48 0.38 15.81 19.07
N PHE A 49 1.72 15.81 19.18
CA PHE A 49 2.55 16.93 18.74
C PHE A 49 2.59 17.07 17.21
N LEU A 50 2.70 15.95 16.48
CA LEU A 50 2.77 15.95 15.01
C LEU A 50 1.42 16.23 14.35
N PHE A 51 0.31 15.83 14.97
CA PHE A 51 -1.04 15.99 14.42
C PHE A 51 -1.39 17.43 14.00
N PRO A 52 -1.24 18.47 14.85
CA PRO A 52 -1.54 19.84 14.46
C PRO A 52 -0.60 20.36 13.38
N ILE A 53 0.69 19.99 13.43
CA ILE A 53 1.69 20.39 12.43
C ILE A 53 1.27 19.86 11.05
N ILE A 54 0.90 18.59 10.98
CA ILE A 54 0.48 17.95 9.73
C ILE A 54 -0.80 18.59 9.18
N ILE A 55 -1.78 18.92 10.03
CA ILE A 55 -3.01 19.59 9.60
C ILE A 55 -2.69 20.96 9.01
N VAL A 56 -1.90 21.78 9.71
CA VAL A 56 -1.53 23.12 9.24
C VAL A 56 -0.75 23.02 7.93
N SER A 57 0.24 22.12 7.85
CA SER A 57 1.00 21.89 6.61
C SER A 57 0.11 21.42 5.46
N THR A 58 -0.85 20.53 5.73
CA THR A 58 -1.79 20.03 4.70
C THR A 58 -2.71 21.14 4.20
N LEU A 59 -3.22 21.99 5.09
CA LEU A 59 -4.07 23.13 4.71
C LEU A 59 -3.29 24.17 3.89
N LEU A 60 -2.07 24.51 4.31
CA LEU A 60 -1.20 25.42 3.54
C LEU A 60 -0.89 24.86 2.15
N PHE A 61 -0.58 23.58 2.07
CA PHE A 61 -0.27 22.89 0.82
C PHE A 61 -1.48 22.80 -0.10
N SER A 62 -2.66 22.49 0.45
CA SER A 62 -3.91 22.48 -0.31
C SER A 62 -4.23 23.86 -0.86
N SER A 63 -4.13 24.92 -0.05
CA SER A 63 -4.36 26.28 -0.52
C SER A 63 -3.40 26.67 -1.66
N PHE A 64 -2.13 26.25 -1.57
CA PHE A 64 -1.12 26.53 -2.57
C PHE A 64 -1.33 25.77 -3.90
N ILE A 65 -1.67 24.47 -3.85
CA ILE A 65 -1.92 23.68 -5.07
C ILE A 65 -3.10 24.25 -5.86
N TRP A 66 -4.21 24.56 -5.17
CA TRP A 66 -5.41 25.08 -5.81
C TRP A 66 -5.18 26.48 -6.40
N GLY A 67 -4.17 27.23 -5.94
CA GLY A 67 -3.76 28.50 -6.52
C GLY A 67 -2.89 28.39 -7.79
N LEU A 68 -2.25 27.24 -8.04
CA LEU A 68 -1.36 27.06 -9.21
C LEU A 68 -2.10 26.57 -10.46
N ALA A 69 -3.08 25.68 -10.30
CA ALA A 69 -3.93 25.19 -11.38
C ALA A 69 -5.16 24.48 -10.80
N GLU A 70 -6.27 24.48 -11.54
CA GLU A 70 -7.45 23.69 -11.17
C GLU A 70 -7.15 22.18 -11.25
N ILE A 71 -7.68 21.43 -10.29
CA ILE A 71 -7.62 19.96 -10.23
C ILE A 71 -8.96 19.48 -10.82
N PRO A 72 -9.04 18.69 -11.92
CA PRO A 72 -8.00 18.08 -12.75
C PRO A 72 -7.56 18.95 -13.96
N SER A 73 -6.25 19.05 -14.19
CA SER A 73 -5.67 19.73 -15.35
C SER A 73 -4.53 18.91 -15.97
N ALA A 74 -4.16 19.20 -17.22
CA ALA A 74 -3.05 18.54 -17.92
C ALA A 74 -1.69 18.64 -17.20
N VAL A 75 -1.57 19.53 -16.21
CA VAL A 75 -0.40 19.69 -15.34
C VAL A 75 -0.25 18.51 -14.36
N TYR A 76 -1.34 17.80 -14.05
CA TYR A 76 -1.37 16.68 -13.10
C TYR A 76 -1.89 15.37 -13.75
N PRO A 77 -1.11 14.71 -14.63
CA PRO A 77 -1.55 13.49 -15.31
C PRO A 77 -1.83 12.33 -14.33
N PHE A 78 -1.09 12.26 -13.22
CA PHE A 78 -1.26 11.21 -12.19
C PHE A 78 -2.65 11.25 -11.53
N THR A 79 -3.18 12.44 -11.23
CA THR A 79 -4.50 12.56 -10.60
C THR A 79 -5.62 12.24 -11.57
N MET A 80 -5.47 12.55 -12.86
CA MET A 80 -6.47 12.21 -13.88
C MET A 80 -6.63 10.70 -14.05
N GLU A 81 -5.53 9.97 -14.25
CA GLU A 81 -5.61 8.53 -14.56
C GLU A 81 -5.91 7.67 -13.32
N ILE A 82 -5.29 7.97 -12.18
CA ILE A 82 -5.39 7.08 -11.01
C ILE A 82 -6.67 7.32 -10.21
N TRP A 83 -7.18 8.56 -10.14
CA TRP A 83 -8.45 8.79 -9.47
C TRP A 83 -9.60 8.18 -10.25
N ASP A 84 -9.58 8.26 -11.58
CA ASP A 84 -10.56 7.58 -12.44
C ASP A 84 -10.47 6.05 -12.28
N LEU A 85 -9.26 5.49 -12.30
CA LEU A 85 -9.06 4.05 -12.07
C LEU A 85 -9.52 3.60 -10.67
N ASN A 86 -9.26 4.39 -9.63
CA ASN A 86 -9.71 4.07 -8.27
C ASN A 86 -11.23 4.21 -8.13
N ALA A 87 -11.83 5.24 -8.73
CA ALA A 87 -13.28 5.45 -8.75
C ALA A 87 -13.98 4.29 -9.47
N LYS A 88 -13.48 3.88 -10.64
CA LYS A 88 -13.99 2.70 -11.37
C LYS A 88 -13.91 1.43 -10.53
N ASN A 89 -12.78 1.16 -9.89
CA ASN A 89 -12.63 0.00 -8.98
C ASN A 89 -13.60 0.05 -7.79
N ALA A 90 -13.81 1.23 -7.20
CA ALA A 90 -14.77 1.42 -6.12
C ALA A 90 -16.21 1.19 -6.61
N CYS A 91 -16.59 1.74 -7.77
CA CYS A 91 -17.89 1.53 -8.40
C CYS A 91 -18.14 0.04 -8.72
N LEU A 92 -17.13 -0.70 -9.19
CA LEU A 92 -17.23 -2.14 -9.42
C LEU A 92 -17.50 -2.92 -8.12
N LEU A 93 -16.85 -2.55 -7.02
CA LEU A 93 -17.07 -3.17 -5.71
C LEU A 93 -18.44 -2.85 -5.12
N TYR A 94 -18.94 -1.63 -5.28
CA TYR A 94 -20.26 -1.24 -4.77
C TYR A 94 -21.40 -1.77 -5.65
N SER A 95 -21.24 -1.78 -6.97
CA SER A 95 -22.23 -2.35 -7.89
C SER A 95 -22.43 -3.86 -7.70
N ALA A 96 -21.45 -4.57 -7.14
CA ALA A 96 -21.58 -5.97 -6.75
C ALA A 96 -22.66 -6.24 -5.67
N THR A 97 -23.21 -5.20 -5.03
CA THR A 97 -24.30 -5.30 -4.02
C THR A 97 -25.70 -4.96 -4.55
N LEU A 98 -25.82 -4.57 -5.82
CA LEU A 98 -27.10 -4.13 -6.43
C LEU A 98 -27.98 -5.29 -6.94
N GLY A 99 -27.58 -6.55 -6.77
CA GLY A 99 -28.41 -7.72 -7.10
C GLY A 99 -28.63 -7.97 -8.60
N GLU A 100 -28.36 -7.00 -9.47
CA GLU A 100 -28.30 -7.19 -10.92
C GLU A 100 -26.88 -7.59 -11.37
N TYR A 101 -26.81 -8.39 -12.45
CA TYR A 101 -25.61 -9.01 -13.03
C TYR A 101 -24.37 -8.10 -12.99
N SER A 102 -23.58 -8.25 -11.92
CA SER A 102 -22.29 -7.60 -11.76
C SER A 102 -21.19 -8.62 -12.01
N GLN A 103 -20.23 -8.29 -12.89
CA GLN A 103 -19.08 -9.13 -13.24
C GLN A 103 -18.27 -9.60 -12.01
N PHE A 104 -18.36 -8.86 -10.90
CA PHE A 104 -17.78 -9.23 -9.61
C PHE A 104 -18.50 -10.39 -8.92
N SER A 105 -19.84 -10.49 -9.05
CA SER A 105 -20.60 -11.62 -8.49
C SER A 105 -20.33 -12.92 -9.24
N GLU A 106 -20.14 -12.82 -10.57
CA GLU A 106 -19.79 -13.96 -11.39
C GLU A 106 -18.36 -14.43 -11.11
N ALA A 107 -17.39 -13.51 -11.02
CA ALA A 107 -16.01 -13.82 -10.64
C ALA A 107 -15.90 -14.50 -9.27
N LEU A 108 -16.82 -14.20 -8.35
CA LEU A 108 -16.89 -14.78 -7.00
C LEU A 108 -17.85 -15.99 -6.92
N GLY A 109 -18.05 -16.70 -8.03
CA GLY A 109 -18.74 -17.99 -7.99
C GLY A 109 -18.01 -18.98 -7.07
N ILE A 110 -18.77 -19.66 -6.20
CA ILE A 110 -18.26 -20.69 -5.27
C ILE A 110 -17.36 -21.72 -5.98
N GLY A 111 -17.66 -22.08 -7.23
CA GLY A 111 -16.84 -22.97 -8.04
C GLY A 111 -15.45 -22.41 -8.36
N ARG A 112 -15.32 -21.11 -8.65
CA ARG A 112 -14.04 -20.45 -8.95
C ARG A 112 -13.23 -20.21 -7.67
N PHE A 113 -13.91 -19.94 -6.56
CA PHE A 113 -13.28 -19.89 -5.23
C PHE A 113 -12.71 -21.25 -4.83
N LEU A 114 -13.47 -22.33 -4.99
CA LEU A 114 -13.00 -23.70 -4.74
C LEU A 114 -11.90 -24.13 -5.71
N ALA A 115 -11.95 -23.71 -6.98
CA ALA A 115 -10.87 -23.95 -7.94
C ALA A 115 -9.59 -23.19 -7.55
N GLY A 116 -9.69 -21.96 -7.05
CA GLY A 116 -8.56 -21.20 -6.50
C GLY A 116 -7.98 -21.84 -5.24
N PHE A 117 -8.84 -22.27 -4.32
CA PHE A 117 -8.43 -22.97 -3.10
C PHE A 117 -7.81 -24.34 -3.42
N GLY A 118 -8.41 -25.09 -4.34
CA GLY A 118 -7.94 -26.39 -4.80
C GLY A 118 -6.60 -26.29 -5.54
N SER A 119 -6.43 -25.32 -6.44
CA SER A 119 -5.16 -25.09 -7.11
C SER A 119 -4.06 -24.67 -6.13
N ALA A 120 -4.37 -23.83 -5.13
CA ALA A 120 -3.44 -23.48 -4.06
C ALA A 120 -3.05 -24.70 -3.21
N ALA A 121 -4.01 -25.55 -2.84
CA ALA A 121 -3.76 -26.79 -2.08
C ALA A 121 -2.89 -27.78 -2.88
N VAL A 122 -3.20 -27.98 -4.17
CA VAL A 122 -2.41 -28.83 -5.07
C VAL A 122 -0.99 -28.30 -5.21
N LEU A 123 -0.82 -26.99 -5.42
CA LEU A 123 0.50 -26.38 -5.52
C LEU A 123 1.29 -26.58 -4.21
N MET A 124 0.63 -26.44 -3.05
CA MET A 124 1.27 -26.63 -1.75
C MET A 124 1.63 -28.10 -1.47
N SER A 125 0.80 -29.05 -1.90
CA SER A 125 1.10 -30.50 -1.80
C SER A 125 2.23 -30.93 -2.71
N VAL A 126 2.27 -30.45 -3.96
CA VAL A 126 3.36 -30.74 -4.91
C VAL A 126 4.67 -30.14 -4.40
N LEU A 127 4.64 -28.89 -3.95
CA LEU A 127 5.83 -28.20 -3.44
C LEU A 127 6.33 -28.83 -2.13
N GLY A 128 5.41 -29.31 -1.28
CA GLY A 128 5.73 -30.08 -0.07
C GLY A 128 6.37 -31.43 -0.36
N TRP A 129 5.95 -32.13 -1.42
CA TRP A 129 6.60 -33.39 -1.85
C TRP A 129 8.04 -33.14 -2.29
N PHE A 130 8.30 -32.05 -3.02
CA PHE A 130 9.67 -31.66 -3.40
C PHE A 130 10.50 -31.07 -2.25
N GLY A 131 9.97 -30.97 -1.04
CA GLY A 131 10.67 -30.43 0.13
C GLY A 131 11.03 -28.95 0.00
N ALA A 132 10.39 -28.23 -0.92
CA ALA A 132 10.70 -26.83 -1.18
C ALA A 132 10.17 -25.93 -0.04
N PRO A 133 10.91 -24.87 0.37
CA PRO A 133 10.52 -24.02 1.48
C PRO A 133 9.15 -23.38 1.23
N THR A 134 8.29 -23.37 2.25
CA THR A 134 7.00 -22.65 2.26
C THR A 134 7.13 -21.17 1.85
N MET A 135 8.31 -20.58 2.02
CA MET A 135 8.65 -19.24 1.56
C MET A 135 8.46 -19.06 0.03
N PHE A 136 8.69 -20.10 -0.78
CA PHE A 136 8.49 -20.04 -2.24
C PHE A 136 7.00 -19.98 -2.59
N PHE A 137 6.17 -20.76 -1.89
CA PHE A 137 4.71 -20.71 -2.04
C PHE A 137 4.16 -19.31 -1.72
N PHE A 138 4.59 -18.71 -0.61
CA PHE A 138 4.21 -17.33 -0.27
C PHE A 138 4.69 -16.31 -1.30
N GLY A 139 5.86 -16.53 -1.91
CA GLY A 139 6.37 -15.71 -3.01
C GLY A 139 5.51 -15.79 -4.28
N CYS A 140 5.13 -17.00 -4.70
CA CYS A 140 4.26 -17.22 -5.87
C CYS A 140 2.85 -16.64 -5.66
N VAL A 141 2.24 -16.87 -4.49
CA VAL A 141 0.91 -16.34 -4.16
C VAL A 141 0.93 -14.82 -4.09
N ARG A 142 1.96 -14.22 -3.46
CA ARG A 142 2.12 -12.76 -3.42
C ARG A 142 2.34 -12.17 -4.82
N GLY A 143 3.10 -12.86 -5.68
CA GLY A 143 3.35 -12.45 -7.06
C GLY A 143 2.09 -12.43 -7.93
N LEU A 144 1.18 -13.38 -7.72
CA LEU A 144 -0.09 -13.47 -8.46
C LEU A 144 -1.17 -12.51 -7.93
N GLY A 145 -1.16 -12.20 -6.62
CA GLY A 145 -2.26 -11.48 -5.97
C GLY A 145 -2.12 -9.95 -5.87
N GLN A 146 -0.90 -9.40 -5.80
CA GLN A 146 -0.73 -8.01 -5.33
C GLN A 146 0.50 -7.26 -5.85
N THR A 147 1.05 -7.60 -7.01
CA THR A 147 2.22 -6.86 -7.51
C THR A 147 2.08 -6.53 -8.97
N ALA A 148 1.89 -5.24 -9.24
CA ALA A 148 2.14 -4.70 -10.56
C ALA A 148 3.60 -5.05 -10.97
N PRO A 149 3.84 -5.40 -12.24
CA PRO A 149 5.15 -5.92 -12.70
C PRO A 149 6.33 -5.01 -12.35
N HIS A 150 6.07 -3.69 -12.31
CA HIS A 150 7.06 -2.66 -11.98
C HIS A 150 7.63 -2.81 -10.56
N SER A 151 6.92 -3.44 -9.62
CA SER A 151 7.39 -3.64 -8.24
C SER A 151 8.09 -4.99 -8.04
N VAL A 152 7.88 -5.96 -8.94
CA VAL A 152 8.46 -7.31 -8.82
C VAL A 152 9.93 -7.30 -9.22
N VAL A 153 10.26 -6.64 -10.33
CA VAL A 153 11.63 -6.58 -10.86
C VAL A 153 12.60 -5.93 -9.84
N PRO A 154 12.29 -4.78 -9.22
CA PRO A 154 13.17 -4.20 -8.21
C PRO A 154 13.29 -5.05 -6.95
N ASN A 155 12.22 -5.71 -6.51
CA ASN A 155 12.27 -6.61 -5.36
C ASN A 155 13.15 -7.84 -5.65
N PHE A 156 13.09 -8.38 -6.87
CA PHE A 156 13.92 -9.51 -7.29
C PHE A 156 15.39 -9.11 -7.41
N ILE A 157 15.68 -7.95 -8.01
CA ILE A 157 17.03 -7.38 -8.08
C ILE A 157 17.58 -7.12 -6.67
N GLY A 158 16.78 -6.52 -5.79
CA GLY A 158 17.15 -6.28 -4.39
C GLY A 158 17.44 -7.56 -3.63
N ALA A 159 16.65 -8.61 -3.83
CA ALA A 159 16.88 -9.93 -3.24
C ALA A 159 18.17 -10.60 -3.77
N LEU A 160 18.43 -10.49 -5.07
CA LEU A 160 19.67 -10.99 -5.69
C LEU A 160 20.90 -10.27 -5.15
N ILE A 161 20.87 -8.94 -5.09
CA ILE A 161 21.98 -8.14 -4.54
C ILE A 161 22.19 -8.46 -3.05
N GLY A 162 21.11 -8.57 -2.28
CA GLY A 162 21.15 -8.94 -0.87
C GLY A 162 21.82 -10.30 -0.63
N LYS A 163 21.50 -11.30 -1.45
CA LYS A 163 22.02 -12.67 -1.32
C LYS A 163 23.41 -12.85 -1.92
N LEU A 164 23.68 -12.30 -3.11
CA LEU A 164 24.92 -12.56 -3.83
C LEU A 164 26.06 -11.64 -3.42
N TYR A 165 25.78 -10.39 -3.05
CA TYR A 165 26.80 -9.40 -2.73
C TYR A 165 26.92 -9.18 -1.22
N PHE A 166 25.80 -8.89 -0.55
CA PHE A 166 25.86 -8.53 0.87
C PHE A 166 26.01 -9.72 1.83
N GLU A 167 25.40 -10.87 1.53
CA GLU A 167 25.61 -12.09 2.34
C GLU A 167 27.06 -12.60 2.21
N LYS A 168 27.69 -12.48 1.03
CA LYS A 168 29.11 -12.80 0.84
C LYS A 168 30.06 -11.84 1.55
N LYS A 169 29.70 -10.55 1.64
CA LYS A 169 30.57 -9.50 2.20
C LYS A 169 30.44 -9.32 3.72
N TYR A 170 29.25 -9.51 4.29
CA TYR A 170 28.96 -9.24 5.71
C TYR A 170 28.57 -10.49 6.53
N GLY A 171 28.45 -11.66 5.89
CA GLY A 171 28.17 -12.93 6.56
C GLY A 171 26.87 -12.92 7.38
N ARG A 172 26.85 -13.65 8.51
CA ARG A 172 25.68 -13.84 9.38
C ARG A 172 25.12 -12.53 9.97
N GLU A 173 25.95 -11.50 10.10
CA GLU A 173 25.54 -10.19 10.63
C GLU A 173 24.69 -9.38 9.62
N TRP A 174 24.72 -9.72 8.33
CA TRP A 174 23.89 -9.07 7.31
C TRP A 174 22.40 -9.08 7.69
N ARG A 175 21.90 -10.18 8.26
CA ARG A 175 20.49 -10.29 8.68
C ARG A 175 20.08 -9.25 9.73
N LYS A 176 21.01 -8.81 10.58
CA LYS A 176 20.77 -7.75 11.57
C LYS A 176 20.88 -6.36 10.95
N MET A 177 21.65 -6.20 9.87
CA MET A 177 21.83 -4.93 9.16
C MET A 177 20.68 -4.62 8.20
N ILE A 178 19.96 -5.63 7.69
CA ILE A 178 18.78 -5.45 6.82
C ILE A 178 17.78 -4.41 7.35
N PRO A 179 17.27 -4.51 8.61
CA PRO A 179 16.32 -3.53 9.12
C PRO A 179 16.91 -2.11 9.20
N ILE A 180 18.19 -1.98 9.51
CA ILE A 180 18.89 -0.69 9.61
C ILE A 180 19.00 -0.04 8.23
N VAL A 181 19.49 -0.78 7.24
CA VAL A 181 19.58 -0.30 5.84
C VAL A 181 18.20 0.01 5.28
N SER A 182 17.20 -0.82 5.57
CA SER A 182 15.82 -0.58 5.16
C SER A 182 15.26 0.70 5.76
N SER A 183 15.46 0.94 7.06
CA SER A 183 15.03 2.19 7.69
C SER A 183 15.73 3.42 7.08
N GLY A 184 17.03 3.31 6.79
CA GLY A 184 17.80 4.37 6.15
C GLY A 184 17.30 4.68 4.74
N PHE A 185 17.00 3.65 3.94
CA PHE A 185 16.44 3.82 2.60
C PHE A 185 15.07 4.49 2.62
N PHE A 186 14.17 4.05 3.52
CA PHE A 186 12.84 4.66 3.63
C PHE A 186 12.92 6.13 4.05
N VAL A 187 13.72 6.47 5.06
CA VAL A 187 13.91 7.85 5.50
C VAL A 187 14.55 8.69 4.39
N GLY A 188 15.59 8.18 3.72
CA GLY A 188 16.25 8.87 2.61
C GLY A 188 15.31 9.12 1.43
N SER A 189 14.51 8.11 1.04
CA SER A 189 13.51 8.26 -0.03
C SER A 189 12.48 9.34 0.30
N GLY A 190 12.07 9.44 1.58
CA GLY A 190 11.17 10.49 2.06
C GLY A 190 11.78 11.88 1.95
N LEU A 191 13.02 12.06 2.42
CA LEU A 191 13.74 13.34 2.35
C LEU A 191 13.96 13.80 0.90
N ILE A 192 14.40 12.89 0.03
CA ILE A 192 14.62 13.17 -1.39
C ILE A 192 13.30 13.52 -2.08
N SER A 193 12.22 12.80 -1.76
CA SER A 193 10.89 13.12 -2.28
C SER A 193 10.43 14.52 -1.84
N MET A 194 10.62 14.89 -0.58
CA MET A 194 10.28 16.23 -0.09
C MET A 194 11.10 17.32 -0.80
N PHE A 195 12.40 17.08 -0.98
CA PHE A 195 13.27 18.02 -1.68
C PHE A 195 12.89 18.18 -3.15
N ALA A 196 12.65 17.08 -3.87
CA ALA A 196 12.21 17.10 -5.26
C ALA A 196 10.88 17.83 -5.44
N VAL A 197 9.92 17.56 -4.55
CA VAL A 197 8.64 18.26 -4.53
C VAL A 197 8.82 19.76 -4.28
N GLY A 198 9.70 20.15 -3.35
CA GLY A 198 10.06 21.55 -3.10
C GLY A 198 10.67 22.25 -4.33
N LEU A 199 11.58 21.57 -5.05
CA LEU A 199 12.16 22.10 -6.30
C LEU A 199 11.11 22.27 -7.40
N VAL A 200 10.19 21.30 -7.55
CA VAL A 200 9.09 21.40 -8.52
C VAL A 200 8.20 22.60 -8.19
N PHE A 201 7.92 22.85 -6.92
CA PHE A 201 7.14 24.03 -6.53
C PHE A 201 7.85 25.35 -6.76
N LEU A 202 9.16 25.42 -6.50
CA LEU A 202 9.96 26.61 -6.81
C LEU A 202 10.01 26.88 -8.32
N ALA A 203 10.18 25.83 -9.14
CA ALA A 203 10.15 25.97 -10.60
C ALA A 203 8.78 26.44 -11.10
N LYS A 204 7.69 25.92 -10.52
CA LYS A 204 6.32 26.29 -10.90
C LYS A 204 5.96 27.73 -10.50
N SER A 205 6.36 28.17 -9.30
CA SER A 205 6.09 29.55 -8.84
C SER A 205 6.79 30.62 -9.68
N VAL A 206 7.99 30.31 -10.20
CA VAL A 206 8.70 31.19 -11.14
C VAL A 206 8.01 31.23 -12.50
N SER A 207 7.49 30.10 -13.00
CA SER A 207 6.79 30.06 -14.29
C SER A 207 5.40 30.74 -14.28
N THR A 208 4.76 30.87 -13.11
CA THR A 208 3.51 31.62 -12.96
C THR A 208 3.68 33.14 -12.91
N MET A 209 4.91 33.66 -12.79
CA MET A 209 5.22 35.10 -12.88
C MET A 209 5.39 35.59 -14.33
N THR A 210 5.01 34.77 -15.31
CA THR A 210 4.88 35.18 -16.73
C THR A 210 3.42 35.18 -17.12
N TYR A 211 2.65 36.12 -16.56
CA TYR A 211 1.52 36.78 -17.20
C TYR A 211 1.29 38.14 -16.54
#